data_AF-A0A8J5J1B3-F1
#
_entry.id   AF-A0A8J5J1B3-F1
#
_cell.length_a   1.000
_cell.length_b   1.000
_cell.length_c   1.000
_cell.angle_alpha   90.00
_cell.angle_beta   90.00
_cell.angle_gamma   90.00
#
_symmetry.space_group_name_H-M   'P 1'
#
loop_
_entity.id
_entity.type
_entity.pdbx_description
1 polymer ?
#
loop_
_entity_poly.entity_id
_entity_poly.type
_entity_poly.pdbx_seq_one_letter_code
_entity_poly.pdbx_strand_id
1 'polypeptide(L)'
;MTSWIEEFARAVESGAALLDSVQAREEAVDKILAVLTKVESPTAKKDEGRLLLEILQLKHPDVSPLNGSLVELKNKVMEVFMLLPGSLLVALIQQQHQENADLKEESMLLPVLDHLHAMLLVVRIEKTRPLKDLLSTLIVCHNLAKTGDRDILACFKKNILPTDAATSSFDRTKALFFKHLKFFLTCLDTDVRRYTSELLFLLCDENAKEFTHHTGVGNAIGLLRTKGLA
;
A
#
# COMPACT_ATOMS: atom_id res chain seq x y z
N MET A 1 -15.76 21.98 5.57
CA MET A 1 -16.53 20.78 5.97
C MET A 1 -15.54 19.72 6.45
N THR A 2 -14.78 20.03 7.51
CA THR A 2 -13.49 19.36 7.85
C THR A 2 -13.35 19.00 9.34
N SER A 3 -14.29 19.40 10.21
CA SER A 3 -14.18 19.25 11.68
C SER A 3 -14.16 17.81 12.17
N TRP A 4 -15.04 16.96 11.63
CA TRP A 4 -15.27 15.62 12.18
C TRP A 4 -14.15 14.62 11.86
N ILE A 5 -13.43 14.74 10.74
CA ILE A 5 -12.33 13.82 10.43
C ILE A 5 -11.07 14.20 11.17
N GLU A 6 -10.78 15.49 11.36
CA GLU A 6 -9.73 15.88 12.30
C GLU A 6 -10.10 15.45 13.72
N GLU A 7 -11.37 15.53 14.11
CA GLU A 7 -11.84 14.99 15.40
C GLU A 7 -11.74 13.46 15.46
N PHE A 8 -12.03 12.74 14.38
CA PHE A 8 -11.94 11.29 14.29
C PHE A 8 -10.49 10.81 14.25
N ALA A 9 -9.63 11.44 13.44
CA ALA A 9 -8.20 11.20 13.38
C ALA A 9 -7.55 11.51 14.74
N ARG A 10 -7.87 12.67 15.35
CA ARG A 10 -7.46 12.99 16.73
C ARG A 10 -7.99 11.98 17.73
N ALA A 11 -9.21 11.47 17.56
CA ALA A 11 -9.77 10.45 18.43
C ALA A 11 -9.07 9.10 18.25
N VAL A 12 -8.70 8.70 17.02
CA VAL A 12 -7.92 7.48 16.74
C VAL A 12 -6.49 7.61 17.28
N GLU A 13 -5.85 8.77 17.09
CA GLU A 13 -4.49 9.06 17.60
C GLU A 13 -4.44 9.13 19.13
N SER A 14 -5.45 9.72 19.77
CA SER A 14 -5.56 9.80 21.23
C SER A 14 -6.04 8.50 21.89
N GLY A 15 -6.36 7.47 21.09
CA GLY A 15 -6.98 6.23 21.57
C GLY A 15 -8.40 6.40 22.12
N ALA A 16 -9.00 7.58 21.98
CA ALA A 16 -10.35 7.90 22.42
C ALA A 16 -11.44 7.33 21.49
N ALA A 17 -11.15 7.21 20.19
CA ALA A 17 -11.94 6.40 19.28
C ALA A 17 -11.56 4.94 19.50
N LEU A 18 -12.35 4.25 20.33
CA LEU A 18 -12.39 2.80 20.31
C LEU A 18 -12.91 2.38 18.93
N LEU A 19 -12.00 2.14 17.99
CA LEU A 19 -12.29 1.51 16.69
C LEU A 19 -12.89 0.09 16.84
N ASP A 20 -13.06 -0.39 18.08
CA ASP A 20 -13.85 -1.57 18.45
C ASP A 20 -15.37 -1.31 18.34
N SER A 21 -15.80 -0.05 18.40
CA SER A 21 -17.20 0.35 18.23
C SER A 21 -17.67 0.07 16.80
N VAL A 22 -18.77 -0.68 16.67
CA VAL A 22 -19.43 -0.97 15.39
C VAL A 22 -19.86 0.34 14.70
N GLN A 23 -20.32 1.32 15.47
CA GLN A 23 -20.85 2.59 14.96
C GLN A 23 -19.78 3.46 14.28
N ALA A 24 -18.57 3.51 14.84
CA ALA A 24 -17.45 4.22 14.24
C ALA A 24 -16.97 3.57 12.93
N ARG A 25 -17.07 2.23 12.84
CA ARG A 25 -16.76 1.47 11.63
C ARG A 25 -17.84 1.63 10.56
N GLU A 26 -19.11 1.58 10.95
CA GLU A 26 -20.25 1.81 10.05
C GLU A 26 -20.21 3.22 9.46
N GLU A 27 -19.92 4.25 10.26
CA GLU A 27 -19.84 5.62 9.77
C GLU A 27 -18.67 5.85 8.81
N ALA A 28 -17.52 5.20 9.04
CA ALA A 28 -16.40 5.23 8.11
C ALA A 28 -16.73 4.48 6.79
N VAL A 29 -17.39 3.32 6.88
CA VAL A 29 -17.82 2.53 5.72
C VAL A 29 -18.88 3.27 4.89
N ASP A 30 -19.89 3.87 5.53
CA ASP A 30 -20.93 4.65 4.87
C ASP A 30 -20.35 5.83 4.10
N LYS A 31 -19.27 6.44 4.62
CA LYS A 31 -18.62 7.57 3.96
C LYS A 31 -17.66 7.15 2.87
N ILE A 32 -16.99 5.99 3.02
CA ILE A 32 -16.28 5.35 1.91
C ILE A 32 -17.26 5.02 0.77
N LEU A 33 -18.45 4.48 1.09
CA LEU A 33 -19.53 4.24 0.13
C LEU A 33 -20.08 5.55 -0.48
N ALA A 34 -20.19 6.61 0.31
CA ALA A 34 -20.59 7.94 -0.18
C ALA A 34 -19.56 8.54 -1.15
N VAL A 35 -18.26 8.29 -0.94
CA VAL A 35 -17.20 8.68 -1.87
C VAL A 35 -17.28 7.83 -3.15
N LEU A 36 -17.45 6.52 -3.01
CA LEU A 36 -17.60 5.59 -4.14
C LEU A 36 -18.81 5.92 -5.04
N THR A 37 -19.90 6.44 -4.46
CA THR A 37 -21.11 6.87 -5.20
C THR A 37 -21.00 8.26 -5.84
N LYS A 38 -20.00 9.08 -5.44
CA LYS A 38 -19.80 10.46 -5.94
C LYS A 38 -18.68 10.63 -6.96
N VAL A 39 -18.00 9.54 -7.34
CA VAL A 39 -16.85 9.53 -8.28
C VAL A 39 -17.15 10.19 -9.66
N GLU A 40 -18.42 10.43 -9.99
CA GLU A 40 -18.86 11.09 -11.22
C GLU A 40 -18.70 12.63 -11.25
N SER A 41 -18.50 13.33 -10.12
CA SER A 41 -18.44 14.81 -10.09
C SER A 41 -17.02 15.40 -9.89
N PRO A 42 -16.48 16.24 -10.78
CA PRO A 42 -15.09 16.71 -10.74
C PRO A 42 -14.69 17.61 -9.56
N THR A 43 -15.63 18.35 -8.96
CA THR A 43 -15.34 19.41 -7.97
C THR A 43 -15.38 18.93 -6.51
N ALA A 44 -16.06 17.82 -6.21
CA ALA A 44 -16.06 17.17 -4.89
C ALA A 44 -14.78 16.33 -4.63
N LYS A 45 -13.97 16.09 -5.66
CA LYS A 45 -12.82 15.15 -5.65
C LYS A 45 -11.63 15.59 -4.80
N LYS A 46 -11.48 16.88 -4.50
CA LYS A 46 -10.28 17.41 -3.82
C LYS A 46 -10.27 17.12 -2.32
N ASP A 47 -11.39 17.33 -1.63
CA ASP A 47 -11.47 17.07 -0.19
C ASP A 47 -11.52 15.57 0.10
N GLU A 48 -12.29 14.78 -0.66
CA GLU A 48 -12.48 13.34 -0.41
C GLU A 48 -11.19 12.52 -0.60
N GLY A 49 -10.38 12.83 -1.62
CA GLY A 49 -9.10 12.15 -1.84
C GLY A 49 -8.05 12.44 -0.76
N ARG A 50 -8.05 13.67 -0.22
CA ARG A 50 -7.17 14.08 0.89
C ARG A 50 -7.47 13.28 2.16
N LEU A 51 -8.74 13.11 2.48
CA LEU A 51 -9.20 12.36 3.66
C LEU A 51 -8.78 10.89 3.62
N LEU A 52 -8.85 10.25 2.45
CA LEU A 52 -8.39 8.87 2.27
C LEU A 52 -6.89 8.73 2.52
N LEU A 53 -6.09 9.71 2.08
CA LEU A 53 -4.65 9.70 2.32
C LEU A 53 -4.29 9.97 3.79
N GLU A 54 -5.02 10.84 4.48
CA GLU A 54 -4.87 11.07 5.93
C GLU A 54 -5.12 9.78 6.73
N ILE A 55 -6.15 9.01 6.37
CA ILE A 55 -6.42 7.70 7.01
C ILE A 55 -5.23 6.74 6.85
N LEU A 56 -4.58 6.72 5.68
CA LEU A 56 -3.39 5.88 5.46
C LEU A 56 -2.19 6.34 6.29
N GLN A 57 -2.10 7.64 6.63
CA GLN A 57 -1.01 8.21 7.42
C GLN A 57 -1.11 7.89 8.92
N LEU A 58 -2.30 7.56 9.43
CA LEU A 58 -2.52 7.21 10.84
C LEU A 58 -1.54 6.11 11.28
N LYS A 59 -0.73 6.35 12.31
CA LYS A 59 0.29 5.38 12.74
C LYS A 59 -0.31 4.27 13.57
N HIS A 60 0.19 3.04 13.39
CA HIS A 60 -0.10 1.98 14.34
C HIS A 60 0.63 2.29 15.65
N PRO A 61 0.06 1.96 16.82
CA PRO A 61 0.80 2.03 18.09
C PRO A 61 2.06 1.14 17.99
N ASP A 62 3.15 1.54 18.66
CA ASP A 62 4.47 0.88 18.61
C ASP A 62 4.52 -0.53 19.25
N VAL A 63 3.36 -1.20 19.34
CA VAL A 63 3.17 -2.47 20.04
C VAL A 63 2.48 -3.46 19.12
N SER A 64 3.10 -4.63 18.95
CA SER A 64 2.47 -5.80 18.32
C SER A 64 1.49 -6.45 19.30
N PRO A 65 0.33 -6.99 18.86
CA PRO A 65 -0.16 -7.03 17.48
C PRO A 65 -0.67 -5.66 16.98
N LEU A 66 -0.62 -5.45 15.67
CA LEU A 66 -1.14 -4.22 15.07
C LEU A 66 -2.63 -4.02 15.39
N ASN A 67 -3.06 -2.77 15.55
CA ASN A 67 -4.48 -2.44 15.74
C ASN A 67 -5.31 -2.95 14.55
N GLY A 68 -6.07 -4.03 14.78
CA GLY A 68 -6.81 -4.74 13.74
C GLY A 68 -7.87 -3.88 13.05
N SER A 69 -8.50 -2.95 13.75
CA SER A 69 -9.49 -2.04 13.18
C SER A 69 -8.85 -0.94 12.34
N LEU A 70 -7.68 -0.44 12.73
CA LEU A 70 -6.92 0.50 11.89
C LEU A 70 -6.42 -0.19 10.61
N VAL A 71 -5.96 -1.44 10.70
CA VAL A 71 -5.62 -2.25 9.51
C VAL A 71 -6.82 -2.37 8.59
N GLU A 72 -8.01 -2.65 9.12
CA GLU A 72 -9.24 -2.78 8.34
C GLU A 72 -9.61 -1.47 7.63
N LEU A 73 -9.60 -0.37 8.37
CA LEU A 73 -9.93 0.95 7.84
C LEU A 73 -8.98 1.34 6.71
N LYS A 74 -7.66 1.17 6.91
CA LYS A 74 -6.67 1.40 5.86
C LYS A 74 -6.86 0.48 4.66
N ASN A 75 -7.20 -0.79 4.89
CA ASN A 75 -7.46 -1.72 3.79
C ASN A 75 -8.71 -1.31 2.97
N LYS A 76 -9.73 -0.74 3.62
CA LYS A 76 -10.88 -0.14 2.92
C LYS A 76 -10.48 1.05 2.05
N VAL A 77 -9.54 1.89 2.50
CA VAL A 77 -8.96 2.92 1.63
C VAL A 77 -8.27 2.28 0.42
N MET A 78 -7.49 1.21 0.60
CA MET A 78 -6.86 0.51 -0.52
C MET A 78 -7.87 -0.11 -1.48
N GLU A 79 -9.00 -0.62 -0.98
CA GLU A 79 -10.12 -1.11 -1.81
C GLU A 79 -10.75 0.01 -2.66
N VAL A 80 -10.78 1.25 -2.17
CA VAL A 80 -11.19 2.41 -3.00
C VAL A 80 -10.11 2.73 -4.03
N PHE A 81 -8.86 2.84 -3.59
CA PHE A 81 -7.74 3.21 -4.46
C PHE A 81 -7.50 2.22 -5.59
N MET A 82 -7.74 0.92 -5.38
CA MET A 82 -7.57 -0.08 -6.45
C MET A 82 -8.56 0.11 -7.62
N LEU A 83 -9.66 0.83 -7.41
CA LEU A 83 -10.65 1.16 -8.43
C LEU A 83 -10.26 2.41 -9.24
N LEU A 84 -9.26 3.17 -8.79
CA LEU A 84 -8.83 4.40 -9.45
C LEU A 84 -7.73 4.14 -10.50
N PRO A 85 -7.74 4.86 -11.64
CA PRO A 85 -6.61 4.91 -12.55
C PRO A 85 -5.31 5.31 -11.83
N GLY A 86 -4.19 4.68 -12.19
CA GLY A 86 -2.88 4.96 -11.59
C GLY A 86 -2.51 6.45 -11.66
N SER A 87 -2.76 7.12 -12.78
CA SER A 87 -2.50 8.56 -12.95
C SER A 87 -3.25 9.45 -11.96
N LEU A 88 -4.47 9.07 -11.57
CA LEU A 88 -5.24 9.79 -10.56
C LEU A 88 -4.67 9.55 -9.16
N LEU A 89 -4.23 8.33 -8.85
CA LEU A 89 -3.55 8.04 -7.58
C LEU A 89 -2.26 8.86 -7.45
N VAL A 90 -1.45 8.93 -8.51
CA VAL A 90 -0.24 9.77 -8.54
C VAL A 90 -0.57 11.24 -8.29
N ALA A 91 -1.58 11.79 -8.97
CA ALA A 91 -1.99 13.17 -8.79
C ALA A 91 -2.46 13.45 -7.36
N LEU A 92 -3.22 12.54 -6.73
CA LEU A 92 -3.66 12.67 -5.33
C LEU A 92 -2.48 12.70 -4.35
N ILE A 93 -1.53 11.78 -4.52
CA ILE A 93 -0.33 11.68 -3.69
C ILE A 93 0.56 12.92 -3.86
N GLN A 94 0.74 13.38 -5.10
CA GLN A 94 1.53 14.58 -5.42
C GLN A 94 0.93 15.85 -4.85
N GLN A 95 -0.40 16.00 -4.96
CA GLN A 95 -1.09 17.16 -4.41
C GLN A 95 -0.91 17.25 -2.89
N GLN A 96 -1.08 16.14 -2.18
CA GLN A 96 -0.93 16.13 -0.72
C GLN A 96 0.50 16.48 -0.27
N HIS A 97 1.51 16.06 -1.04
CA HIS A 97 2.90 16.39 -0.72
C HIS A 97 3.20 17.88 -0.87
N GLN A 98 2.67 18.53 -1.91
CA GLN A 98 2.85 19.97 -2.13
C GLN A 98 2.25 20.82 -1.00
N GLU A 99 1.13 20.38 -0.42
CA GLU A 99 0.47 21.08 0.70
C GLU A 99 1.23 20.92 2.04
N ASN A 100 2.12 19.93 2.17
CA ASN A 100 2.85 19.61 3.41
C ASN A 100 4.36 19.95 3.37
N ALA A 101 4.80 20.74 2.39
CA ALA A 101 6.22 20.98 2.07
C ALA A 101 7.07 21.63 3.19
N ASP A 102 6.46 22.11 4.28
CA ASP A 102 7.16 22.68 5.44
C ASP A 102 7.68 21.64 6.45
N LEU A 103 7.33 20.36 6.28
CA LEU A 103 7.80 19.26 7.12
C LEU A 103 8.58 18.26 6.26
N LYS A 104 9.71 17.80 6.83
CA LYS A 104 10.72 16.87 6.28
C LYS A 104 10.27 16.04 5.08
N GLU A 105 11.22 15.84 4.16
CA GLU A 105 11.27 14.97 2.97
C GLU A 105 10.86 13.48 3.24
N GLU A 106 9.70 13.28 3.88
CA GLU A 106 9.07 12.00 4.10
C GLU A 106 8.38 11.62 2.80
N SER A 107 9.04 10.70 2.11
CA SER A 107 8.62 9.99 0.91
C SER A 107 7.11 10.00 0.68
N MET A 108 6.70 10.56 -0.45
CA MET A 108 5.31 10.70 -0.92
C MET A 108 4.47 9.41 -0.84
N LEU A 109 5.11 8.24 -0.92
CA LEU A 109 4.46 6.92 -0.88
C LEU A 109 4.53 6.20 0.47
N LEU A 110 5.10 6.84 1.50
CA LEU A 110 5.30 6.21 2.81
C LEU A 110 4.00 5.62 3.39
N PRO A 111 2.82 6.25 3.28
CA PRO A 111 1.58 5.67 3.82
C PRO A 111 1.17 4.36 3.14
N VAL A 112 1.37 4.27 1.82
CA VAL A 112 1.09 3.06 1.03
C VAL A 112 2.08 1.95 1.37
N LEU A 113 3.36 2.29 1.52
CA LEU A 113 4.42 1.36 1.89
C LEU A 113 4.25 0.85 3.33
N ASP A 114 3.94 1.74 4.28
CA ASP A 114 3.65 1.40 5.68
C ASP A 114 2.48 0.42 5.75
N HIS A 115 1.42 0.66 4.97
CA HIS A 115 0.28 -0.24 4.91
C HIS A 115 0.64 -1.59 4.24
N LEU A 116 1.44 -1.61 3.18
CA LEU A 116 1.95 -2.85 2.59
C LEU A 116 2.72 -3.67 3.63
N HIS A 117 3.63 -3.04 4.38
CA HIS A 117 4.36 -3.69 5.46
C HIS A 117 3.44 -4.24 6.56
N ALA A 118 2.44 -3.45 6.98
CA ALA A 118 1.42 -3.90 7.93
C ALA A 118 0.64 -5.12 7.41
N MET A 119 0.24 -5.10 6.14
CA MET A 119 -0.46 -6.22 5.51
C MET A 119 0.40 -7.49 5.43
N LEU A 120 1.70 -7.36 5.13
CA LEU A 120 2.64 -8.48 5.19
C LEU A 120 2.74 -9.07 6.61
N LEU A 121 2.74 -8.23 7.64
CA LEU A 121 2.75 -8.67 9.05
C LEU A 121 1.49 -9.47 9.38
N VAL A 122 0.31 -8.89 9.20
CA VAL A 122 -0.97 -9.50 9.62
C VAL A 122 -1.38 -10.70 8.77
N VAL A 123 -1.02 -10.74 7.48
CA VAL A 123 -1.38 -11.86 6.59
C VAL A 123 -0.35 -12.98 6.66
N ARG A 124 0.96 -12.66 6.67
CA ARG A 124 2.01 -13.67 6.47
C ARG A 124 2.70 -14.10 7.76
N ILE A 125 2.92 -13.17 8.68
CA ILE A 125 3.69 -13.40 9.91
C ILE A 125 2.74 -13.81 11.03
N GLU A 126 1.82 -12.92 11.40
CA GLU A 126 0.86 -13.12 12.48
C GLU A 126 -0.32 -14.00 12.04
N LYS A 127 -0.66 -13.99 10.74
CA LYS A 127 -1.79 -14.75 10.15
C LYS A 127 -3.14 -14.44 10.81
N THR A 128 -3.32 -13.20 11.24
CA THR A 128 -4.55 -12.67 11.83
C THR A 128 -5.56 -12.21 10.79
N ARG A 129 -5.12 -12.05 9.52
CA ARG A 129 -5.98 -11.69 8.38
C ARG A 129 -5.82 -12.71 7.22
N PRO A 130 -6.89 -12.96 6.44
CA PRO A 130 -6.83 -13.85 5.30
C PRO A 130 -6.03 -13.25 4.14
N LEU A 131 -5.47 -14.13 3.29
CA LEU A 131 -4.64 -13.73 2.15
C LEU A 131 -5.33 -12.76 1.19
N LYS A 132 -6.63 -12.94 0.95
CA LYS A 132 -7.42 -12.10 0.05
C LYS A 132 -7.40 -10.61 0.42
N ASP A 133 -7.22 -10.28 1.70
CA ASP A 133 -7.22 -8.89 2.18
C ASP A 133 -5.99 -8.13 1.65
N LEU A 134 -4.89 -8.83 1.32
CA LEU A 134 -3.68 -8.24 0.75
C LEU A 134 -3.87 -7.75 -0.71
N LEU A 135 -4.88 -8.27 -1.42
CA LEU A 135 -5.00 -8.09 -2.87
C LEU A 135 -5.17 -6.62 -3.28
N SER A 136 -6.04 -5.87 -2.60
CA SER A 136 -6.25 -4.44 -2.87
C SER A 136 -4.95 -3.65 -2.75
N THR A 137 -4.17 -3.94 -1.71
CA THR A 137 -2.87 -3.33 -1.45
C THR A 137 -1.87 -3.61 -2.58
N LEU A 138 -1.76 -4.86 -3.03
CA LEU A 138 -0.89 -5.23 -4.15
C LEU A 138 -1.31 -4.55 -5.47
N ILE A 139 -2.61 -4.46 -5.75
CA ILE A 139 -3.13 -3.80 -6.95
C ILE A 139 -2.80 -2.32 -6.94
N VAL A 140 -2.98 -1.62 -5.81
CA VAL A 140 -2.63 -0.20 -5.69
C VAL A 140 -1.13 0.01 -5.88
N CYS A 141 -0.26 -0.78 -5.23
CA CYS A 141 1.18 -0.70 -5.43
C CYS A 141 1.57 -0.93 -6.89
N HIS A 142 0.99 -1.94 -7.53
CA HIS A 142 1.21 -2.22 -8.95
C HIS A 142 0.73 -1.07 -9.85
N ASN A 143 -0.47 -0.53 -9.63
CA ASN A 143 -1.03 0.56 -10.44
C ASN A 143 -0.18 1.82 -10.34
N LEU A 144 0.34 2.13 -9.16
CA LEU A 144 1.28 3.23 -8.94
C LEU A 144 2.60 2.99 -9.67
N ALA A 145 3.24 1.83 -9.50
CA ALA A 145 4.49 1.49 -10.17
C ALA A 145 4.35 1.48 -11.70
N LYS A 146 3.22 0.97 -12.21
CA LYS A 146 2.93 0.87 -13.65
C LYS A 146 2.80 2.24 -14.34
N THR A 147 2.58 3.32 -13.60
CA THR A 147 2.53 4.66 -14.19
C THR A 147 3.85 5.10 -14.83
N GLY A 148 4.98 4.49 -14.42
CA GLY A 148 6.29 4.89 -14.91
C GLY A 148 6.82 6.20 -14.33
N ASP A 149 6.13 6.77 -13.33
CA ASP A 149 6.60 7.94 -12.61
C ASP A 149 7.92 7.61 -11.89
N ARG A 150 8.95 8.44 -12.15
CA ARG A 150 10.33 8.16 -11.71
C ARG A 150 10.47 8.21 -10.20
N ASP A 151 9.81 9.15 -9.55
CA ASP A 151 9.90 9.35 -8.10
C ASP A 151 9.18 8.23 -7.37
N ILE A 152 8.03 7.81 -7.90
CA ILE A 152 7.28 6.66 -7.42
C ILE A 152 8.09 5.36 -7.53
N LEU A 153 8.66 5.09 -8.71
CA LEU A 153 9.47 3.88 -8.93
C LEU A 153 10.73 3.90 -8.06
N ALA A 154 11.43 5.04 -7.97
CA ALA A 154 12.60 5.19 -7.12
C ALA A 154 12.26 4.93 -5.65
N CYS A 155 11.12 5.45 -5.19
CA CYS A 155 10.64 5.21 -3.84
C CYS A 155 10.30 3.73 -3.58
N PHE A 156 9.53 3.07 -4.46
CA PHE A 156 9.23 1.65 -4.28
C PHE A 156 10.50 0.79 -4.31
N LYS A 157 11.41 1.01 -5.26
CA LYS A 157 12.68 0.27 -5.32
C LYS A 157 13.48 0.43 -4.04
N LYS A 158 13.62 1.68 -3.56
CA LYS A 158 14.34 1.99 -2.31
C LYS A 158 13.77 1.27 -1.09
N ASN A 159 12.44 1.07 -1.04
CA ASN A 159 11.75 0.52 0.13
C ASN A 159 11.37 -0.96 0.03
N ILE A 160 11.37 -1.56 -1.17
CA ILE A 160 10.99 -2.96 -1.39
C ILE A 160 12.18 -3.83 -1.79
N LEU A 161 13.04 -3.37 -2.71
CA LEU A 161 14.12 -4.21 -3.21
C LEU A 161 15.33 -4.19 -2.24
N PRO A 162 15.80 -5.35 -1.78
CA PRO A 162 16.98 -5.41 -0.94
C PRO A 162 18.22 -5.04 -1.74
N THR A 163 19.16 -4.38 -1.08
CA THR A 163 20.52 -4.16 -1.60
C THR A 163 21.45 -5.26 -1.07
N ASP A 164 22.47 -5.63 -1.84
CA ASP A 164 23.42 -6.69 -1.46
C ASP A 164 24.19 -6.40 -0.16
N ALA A 165 24.31 -5.12 0.19
CA ALA A 165 24.97 -4.65 1.40
C ALA A 165 23.95 -4.32 2.51
N ALA A 166 23.19 -5.32 2.98
CA ALA A 166 22.21 -5.15 4.05
C ALA A 166 22.85 -4.89 5.43
N THR A 167 23.62 -3.80 5.56
CA THR A 167 24.42 -3.45 6.73
C THR A 167 23.62 -2.69 7.79
N SER A 168 22.64 -1.89 7.36
CA SER A 168 21.82 -1.07 8.25
C SER A 168 20.60 -1.83 8.81
N SER A 169 20.04 -1.34 9.91
CA SER A 169 18.79 -1.89 10.45
C SER A 169 17.63 -1.75 9.45
N PHE A 170 17.58 -0.63 8.74
CA PHE A 170 16.60 -0.38 7.68
C PHE A 170 16.68 -1.42 6.55
N ASP A 171 17.90 -1.76 6.11
CA ASP A 171 18.08 -2.76 5.05
C ASP A 171 17.73 -4.18 5.50
N ARG A 172 17.95 -4.52 6.78
CA ARG A 172 17.49 -5.80 7.34
C ARG A 172 15.97 -5.90 7.35
N THR A 173 15.27 -4.86 7.79
CA THR A 173 13.80 -4.78 7.76
C THR A 173 13.26 -4.91 6.34
N LYS A 174 13.87 -4.21 5.38
CA LYS A 174 13.55 -4.31 3.96
C LYS A 174 13.72 -5.72 3.41
N ALA A 175 14.86 -6.35 3.68
CA ALA A 175 15.14 -7.73 3.25
C ALA A 175 14.12 -8.72 3.84
N LEU A 176 13.65 -8.50 5.07
CA LEU A 176 12.60 -9.28 5.70
C LEU A 176 11.26 -9.12 4.97
N PHE A 177 10.81 -7.89 4.70
CA PHE A 177 9.57 -7.66 3.95
C PHE A 177 9.64 -8.22 2.53
N PHE A 178 10.77 -8.03 1.85
CA PHE A 178 11.00 -8.59 0.52
C PHE A 178 10.92 -10.13 0.52
N LYS A 179 11.49 -10.79 1.54
CA LYS A 179 11.37 -12.25 1.72
C LYS A 179 9.90 -12.67 1.86
N HIS A 180 9.07 -11.89 2.57
CA HIS A 180 7.65 -12.17 2.71
C HIS A 180 6.87 -11.92 1.41
N LEU A 181 7.21 -10.89 0.63
CA LEU A 181 6.65 -10.69 -0.71
C LEU A 181 6.98 -11.87 -1.64
N LYS A 182 8.24 -12.33 -1.66
CA LYS A 182 8.66 -13.48 -2.48
C LYS A 182 7.86 -14.75 -2.21
N PHE A 183 7.37 -14.95 -0.99
CA PHE A 183 6.53 -16.10 -0.66
C PHE A 183 5.26 -16.15 -1.54
N PHE A 184 4.72 -15.00 -1.92
CA PHE A 184 3.52 -14.94 -2.76
C PHE A 184 3.78 -15.26 -4.23
N LEU A 185 5.04 -15.34 -4.67
CA LEU A 185 5.37 -15.82 -6.03
C LEU A 185 4.99 -17.30 -6.24
N THR A 186 4.78 -18.04 -5.16
CA THR A 186 4.38 -19.46 -5.19
C THR A 186 3.06 -19.73 -4.47
N CYS A 187 2.29 -18.70 -4.08
CA CYS A 187 1.00 -18.94 -3.43
C CYS A 187 -0.04 -19.49 -4.42
N LEU A 188 -1.08 -20.18 -3.92
CA LEU A 188 -2.13 -20.76 -4.75
C LEU A 188 -3.08 -19.71 -5.33
N ASP A 189 -3.31 -18.63 -4.59
CA ASP A 189 -4.11 -17.48 -5.05
C ASP A 189 -3.45 -16.86 -6.29
N THR A 190 -4.13 -16.94 -7.43
CA THR A 190 -3.61 -16.56 -8.74
C THR A 190 -3.43 -15.05 -8.86
N ASP A 191 -4.32 -14.26 -8.27
CA ASP A 191 -4.30 -12.81 -8.38
C ASP A 191 -3.21 -12.23 -7.49
N VAL A 192 -3.11 -12.70 -6.24
CA VAL A 192 -2.02 -12.31 -5.34
C VAL A 192 -0.66 -12.68 -5.94
N ARG A 193 -0.53 -13.89 -6.51
CA ARG A 193 0.71 -14.31 -7.20
C ARG A 193 1.02 -13.43 -8.39
N ARG A 194 0.03 -13.13 -9.23
CA ARG A 194 0.17 -12.29 -10.42
C ARG A 194 0.61 -10.88 -10.07
N TYR A 195 -0.12 -10.18 -9.21
CA TYR A 195 0.20 -8.79 -8.86
C TYR A 195 1.51 -8.66 -8.10
N THR A 196 1.87 -9.63 -7.25
CA THR A 196 3.20 -9.67 -6.65
C THR A 196 4.29 -9.78 -7.72
N SER A 197 4.13 -10.70 -8.67
CA SER A 197 5.11 -10.95 -9.73
C SER A 197 5.24 -9.75 -10.68
N GLU A 198 4.12 -9.18 -11.13
CA GLU A 198 4.11 -8.00 -12.00
C GLU A 198 4.70 -6.77 -11.30
N LEU A 199 4.35 -6.52 -10.03
CA LEU A 199 4.95 -5.44 -9.24
C LEU A 199 6.47 -5.59 -9.16
N LEU A 200 6.96 -6.75 -8.72
CA LEU A 200 8.41 -6.97 -8.58
C LEU A 200 9.14 -6.85 -9.92
N PHE A 201 8.53 -7.27 -11.03
CA PHE A 201 9.10 -7.12 -12.36
C PHE A 201 9.21 -5.65 -12.79
N LEU A 202 8.18 -4.83 -12.54
CA LEU A 202 8.24 -3.38 -12.77
C LEU A 202 9.35 -2.73 -11.93
N LEU A 203 9.51 -3.13 -10.67
CA LEU A 203 10.58 -2.62 -9.81
C LEU A 203 11.97 -3.06 -10.27
N CYS A 204 12.07 -4.16 -11.02
CA CYS A 204 13.30 -4.60 -11.67
C CYS A 204 13.47 -3.99 -13.08
N ASP A 205 12.81 -2.87 -13.40
CA ASP A 205 12.86 -2.20 -14.71
C ASP A 205 12.45 -3.10 -15.88
N GLU A 206 11.55 -4.05 -15.62
CA GLU A 206 11.17 -5.09 -16.58
C GLU A 206 12.37 -5.86 -17.14
N ASN A 207 13.47 -5.92 -16.39
CA ASN A 207 14.69 -6.62 -16.75
C ASN A 207 14.63 -8.07 -16.25
N ALA A 208 14.61 -9.02 -17.19
CA ALA A 208 14.52 -10.45 -16.88
C ALA A 208 15.68 -10.95 -16.00
N LYS A 209 16.90 -10.44 -16.22
CA LYS A 209 18.08 -10.82 -15.43
C LYS A 209 17.98 -10.31 -14.01
N GLU A 210 17.59 -9.05 -13.83
CA GLU A 210 17.46 -8.42 -12.50
C GLU A 210 16.33 -9.06 -11.69
N PHE A 211 15.18 -9.27 -12.35
CA PHE A 211 14.06 -9.97 -11.74
C PHE A 211 14.42 -11.39 -11.32
N THR A 212 15.16 -12.13 -12.15
CA THR A 212 15.65 -13.47 -11.84
C THR A 212 16.66 -13.45 -10.69
N HIS A 213 17.55 -12.47 -10.64
CA HIS A 213 18.51 -12.29 -9.56
C HIS A 213 17.81 -12.16 -8.21
N HIS A 214 16.79 -11.30 -8.14
CA HIS A 214 16.06 -11.06 -6.90
C HIS A 214 15.10 -12.21 -6.51
N THR A 215 14.40 -12.80 -7.47
CA THR A 215 13.31 -13.76 -7.19
C THR A 215 13.74 -15.22 -7.27
N GLY A 216 14.79 -15.53 -8.03
CA GLY A 216 15.24 -16.88 -8.39
C GLY A 216 14.50 -17.45 -9.61
N VAL A 217 15.21 -18.22 -10.43
CA VAL A 217 14.71 -18.74 -11.73
C VAL A 217 13.35 -19.44 -11.61
N GLY A 218 13.17 -20.31 -10.62
CA GLY A 218 11.92 -21.05 -10.43
C GLY A 218 10.69 -20.15 -10.20
N ASN A 219 10.88 -19.02 -9.52
CA ASN A 219 9.80 -18.04 -9.29
C ASN A 219 9.61 -17.12 -10.51
N ALA A 220 10.69 -16.80 -11.22
CA ALA A 220 10.67 -15.87 -12.34
C ALA A 220 10.05 -16.47 -13.62
N ILE A 221 10.31 -17.75 -13.87
CA ILE A 221 10.06 -18.40 -15.18
C ILE A 221 8.60 -18.29 -15.65
N GLY A 222 7.63 -18.35 -14.74
CA GLY A 222 6.22 -18.28 -15.09
C GLY A 222 5.82 -16.93 -15.67
N LEU A 223 6.28 -15.83 -15.04
CA LEU A 223 6.03 -14.48 -15.55
C LEU A 223 6.82 -14.24 -16.84
N LEU A 224 8.10 -14.61 -16.87
CA LEU A 224 8.97 -14.37 -18.02
C LEU A 224 8.45 -15.07 -19.28
N ARG A 225 7.94 -16.30 -19.16
CA ARG A 225 7.29 -17.00 -20.29
C ARG A 225 6.06 -16.26 -20.79
N THR A 226 5.22 -15.75 -19.87
CA THR A 226 4.03 -14.98 -20.22
C THR A 226 4.38 -13.66 -20.92
N LYS A 227 5.55 -13.08 -20.61
CA LYS A 227 6.10 -11.87 -21.23
C LYS A 227 6.90 -12.13 -22.51
N GLY A 228 7.16 -13.39 -22.89
CA GLY A 228 7.99 -13.74 -24.06
C GLY A 228 9.49 -13.51 -23.85
N LEU A 229 9.96 -13.58 -22.60
CA LEU A 229 11.34 -13.26 -22.18
C LEU A 229 12.11 -14.45 -21.58
N ALA A 230 11.55 -15.65 -21.64
CA ALA A 230 12.11 -16.89 -21.07
C ALA A 230 12.76 -17.78 -22.13
#